data_AF-A0AA39TSN5-F1
#
_entry.id   AF-A0AA39TSN5-F1
#
_cell.length_a   1.000
_cell.length_b   1.000
_cell.length_c   1.000
_cell.angle_alpha   90.00
_cell.angle_beta   90.00
_cell.angle_gamma   90.00
#
_symmetry.space_group_name_H-M   'P 1'
#
loop_
_entity.id
_entity.type
_entity.pdbx_description
1 polymer ?
#
loop_
_entity_poly.entity_id
_entity_poly.type
_entity_poly.pdbx_seq_one_letter_code
_entity_poly.pdbx_strand_id
1 'polypeptide(L)'
;MSDVNLNDVPKVAGVDDFEICKLLRGRDAVGPIPQYEILDHSKAIKDCGILNWEILYFQFRDEATGDLQPVTFTQPPTFEEEDMPPPPSVSLNKGKRKATD
;
A
#
# COMPACT_ATOMS: atom_id res chain seq x y z
N MET A 1 -20.23 -2.98 -8.25
CA MET A 1 -19.00 -3.65 -8.70
C MET A 1 -18.54 -2.90 -9.93
N SER A 2 -17.46 -2.14 -9.83
CA SER A 2 -16.83 -1.53 -11.02
C SER A 2 -16.09 -2.65 -11.74
N ASP A 3 -16.62 -3.09 -12.88
CA ASP A 3 -15.93 -3.98 -13.79
C ASP A 3 -14.62 -3.30 -14.20
N VAL A 4 -13.48 -3.88 -13.83
CA VAL A 4 -12.18 -3.45 -14.36
C VAL A 4 -12.21 -3.74 -15.84
N ASN A 5 -12.27 -2.70 -16.66
CA ASN A 5 -12.23 -2.84 -18.11
C ASN A 5 -10.82 -3.32 -18.49
N LEU A 6 -10.69 -4.61 -18.79
CA LEU A 6 -9.40 -5.22 -19.15
C LEU A 6 -8.73 -4.54 -20.36
N ASN A 7 -9.49 -3.80 -21.18
CA ASN A 7 -8.94 -3.07 -22.31
C ASN A 7 -8.11 -1.84 -21.90
N ASP A 8 -8.27 -1.35 -20.67
CA ASP A 8 -7.58 -0.16 -20.17
C ASP A 8 -6.27 -0.49 -19.44
N VAL A 9 -5.95 -1.78 -19.27
CA VAL A 9 -4.70 -2.25 -18.67
C VAL A 9 -3.66 -2.45 -19.78
N PRO A 10 -2.45 -1.85 -19.69
CA PRO A 10 -1.39 -2.06 -20.66
C PRO A 10 -1.04 -3.54 -20.84
N LYS A 11 -0.71 -3.93 -22.06
CA LYS A 11 -0.27 -5.30 -22.35
C LYS A 11 1.16 -5.48 -21.86
N VAL A 12 1.44 -6.65 -21.33
CA VAL A 12 2.78 -7.04 -20.89
C VAL A 12 3.19 -8.31 -21.64
N ALA A 13 4.37 -8.29 -22.23
CA ALA A 13 5.04 -9.42 -22.86
C ALA A 13 6.09 -10.03 -21.92
N GLY A 14 6.65 -9.25 -20.99
CA GLY A 14 7.68 -9.69 -20.06
C GLY A 14 7.77 -8.86 -18.78
N VAL A 15 8.75 -9.21 -17.96
CA VAL A 15 9.03 -8.52 -16.68
C VAL A 15 9.69 -7.15 -16.85
N ASP A 16 10.21 -6.86 -18.04
CA ASP A 16 10.85 -5.59 -18.36
C ASP A 16 9.82 -4.51 -18.75
N ASP A 17 8.55 -4.88 -18.97
CA ASP A 17 7.48 -3.97 -19.41
C ASP A 17 6.83 -3.20 -18.27
N PHE A 18 7.25 -3.44 -17.04
CA PHE A 18 6.75 -2.73 -15.88
C PHE A 18 7.78 -2.71 -14.75
N GLU A 19 7.58 -1.78 -13.83
CA GLU A 19 8.31 -1.72 -12.57
C GLU A 19 7.35 -1.92 -11.40
N ILE A 20 7.82 -2.57 -10.35
CA ILE A 20 7.08 -2.65 -9.08
C ILE A 20 7.51 -1.45 -8.23
N CYS A 21 6.54 -0.66 -7.79
CA CYS A 21 6.81 0.53 -7.00
C CYS A 21 5.94 0.60 -5.75
N LYS A 22 6.39 1.38 -4.76
CA LYS A 22 5.62 1.71 -3.56
C LYS A 22 5.34 3.20 -3.53
N LEU A 23 4.21 3.58 -2.92
CA LEU A 23 3.88 4.98 -2.72
C LEU A 23 4.79 5.57 -1.63
N LEU A 24 5.46 6.68 -1.93
CA LEU A 24 6.20 7.45 -0.93
C LEU A 24 5.22 8.13 0.03
N ARG A 25 5.51 8.04 1.33
CA ARG A 25 4.66 8.54 2.41
C ARG A 25 5.47 9.41 3.38
N GLY A 26 4.77 10.28 4.10
CA GLY A 26 5.37 11.10 5.16
C GLY A 26 6.44 12.04 4.64
N ARG A 27 7.61 12.04 5.30
CA ARG A 27 8.71 12.98 5.01
C ARG A 27 9.30 12.83 3.60
N ASP A 28 9.18 11.65 3.02
CA ASP A 28 9.80 11.31 1.73
C ASP A 28 8.87 11.71 0.56
N ALA A 29 7.60 12.01 0.84
CA ALA A 29 6.66 12.54 -0.15
C ALA A 29 6.82 14.06 -0.28
N VAL A 30 7.10 14.55 -1.49
CA VAL A 30 7.25 16.00 -1.75
C VAL A 30 6.03 16.54 -2.50
N GLY A 31 5.23 17.36 -1.82
CA GLY A 31 4.09 18.04 -2.43
C GLY A 31 2.80 17.20 -2.51
N PRO A 32 1.78 17.71 -3.21
CA PRO A 32 0.44 17.11 -3.19
C PRO A 32 0.26 15.95 -4.17
N ILE A 33 1.23 15.71 -5.06
CA ILE A 33 1.14 14.69 -6.11
C ILE A 33 1.70 13.37 -5.55
N PRO A 34 1.00 12.23 -5.70
CA PRO A 34 1.52 10.92 -5.35
C PRO A 34 2.86 10.64 -6.05
N GLN A 35 3.88 10.29 -5.29
CA GLN A 35 5.19 9.90 -5.80
C GLN A 35 5.45 8.44 -5.51
N TYR A 36 6.02 7.74 -6.48
CA TYR A 36 6.27 6.31 -6.38
C TYR A 36 7.77 6.03 -6.44
N GLU A 37 8.23 5.14 -5.58
CA GLU A 37 9.60 4.65 -5.54
C GLU A 37 9.64 3.25 -6.15
N ILE A 38 10.43 3.07 -7.21
CA ILE A 38 10.67 1.78 -7.84
C ILE A 38 11.51 0.91 -6.90
N LEU A 39 11.08 -0.33 -6.71
CA LEU A 39 11.77 -1.28 -5.87
C LEU A 39 12.99 -1.87 -6.58
N ASP A 40 14.08 -2.03 -5.84
CA ASP A 40 15.31 -2.63 -6.36
C ASP A 40 15.18 -4.16 -6.46
N HIS A 41 15.16 -4.68 -7.69
CA HIS A 41 14.99 -6.11 -7.97
C HIS A 41 16.14 -6.99 -7.45
N SER A 42 17.28 -6.41 -7.10
CA SER A 42 18.42 -7.14 -6.54
C SER A 42 18.34 -7.36 -5.04
N LYS A 43 17.42 -6.65 -4.35
CA LYS A 43 17.27 -6.69 -2.89
C LYS A 43 16.19 -7.66 -2.45
N ALA A 44 16.39 -8.24 -1.27
CA ALA A 44 15.31 -8.98 -0.61
C ALA A 44 14.22 -8.01 -0.14
N ILE A 45 12.96 -8.47 -0.11
CA ILE A 45 11.78 -7.68 0.28
C ILE A 45 12.00 -6.94 1.62
N LYS A 46 12.63 -7.60 2.60
CA LYS A 46 12.94 -7.04 3.92
C LYS A 46 13.87 -5.82 3.87
N ASP A 47 14.70 -5.72 2.83
CA ASP A 47 15.70 -4.66 2.65
C ASP A 47 15.15 -3.51 1.78
N CYS A 48 13.95 -3.66 1.21
CA CYS A 48 13.27 -2.65 0.38
C CYS A 48 12.44 -1.65 1.20
N GLY A 49 12.47 -1.73 2.54
CA GLY A 49 11.69 -0.85 3.42
C GLY A 49 10.19 -0.94 3.16
N ILE A 50 9.70 -2.16 2.89
CA ILE A 50 8.28 -2.48 2.69
C ILE A 50 7.70 -2.85 4.05
N LEU A 51 6.61 -2.20 4.44
CA LEU A 51 5.94 -2.50 5.70
C LEU A 51 5.01 -3.73 5.55
N ASN A 52 4.62 -4.30 6.68
CA ASN A 52 3.60 -5.35 6.68
C ASN A 52 2.30 -4.80 6.06
N TRP A 53 1.73 -5.55 5.12
CA TRP A 53 0.50 -5.16 4.38
C TRP A 53 0.62 -3.87 3.57
N GLU A 54 1.84 -3.51 3.15
CA GLU A 54 2.05 -2.39 2.22
C GLU A 54 1.39 -2.68 0.86
N ILE A 55 0.79 -1.66 0.26
CA ILE A 55 0.22 -1.73 -1.09
C ILE A 55 1.35 -1.43 -2.09
N LEU A 56 1.59 -2.37 -3.00
CA LEU A 56 2.50 -2.21 -4.12
C LEU A 56 1.72 -1.90 -5.39
N TYR A 57 2.37 -1.19 -6.30
CA TYR A 57 1.79 -0.73 -7.56
C TYR A 57 2.64 -1.22 -8.73
N PHE A 58 1.99 -1.43 -9.86
CA PHE A 58 2.65 -1.66 -11.13
C PHE A 58 2.72 -0.36 -11.91
N GLN A 59 3.92 -0.01 -12.36
CA GLN A 59 4.15 1.12 -13.24
C GLN A 59 4.58 0.59 -14.60
N PHE A 60 3.66 0.56 -15.55
CA PHE A 60 3.90 0.03 -16.89
C PHE A 60 4.80 0.95 -17.70
N ARG A 61 5.53 0.35 -18.65
CA ARG A 61 6.27 1.07 -19.68
C ARG A 61 5.43 1.22 -20.93
N ASP A 62 5.62 2.34 -21.61
CA ASP A 62 5.09 2.55 -22.94
C ASP A 62 5.82 1.65 -23.95
N GLU A 63 5.09 0.89 -24.77
CA GLU A 63 5.70 -0.01 -25.76
C GLU A 63 6.51 0.74 -26.84
N ALA A 64 6.13 1.98 -27.17
CA ALA A 64 6.78 2.75 -28.23
C ALA A 64 8.00 3.52 -27.73
N THR A 65 7.95 4.05 -26.50
CA THR A 65 9.05 4.89 -25.96
C THR A 65 9.90 4.19 -24.89
N GLY A 66 9.38 3.17 -24.22
CA GLY A 66 10.01 2.53 -23.07
C GLY A 66 9.91 3.33 -21.77
N ASP A 67 9.25 4.49 -21.80
CA ASP A 67 9.11 5.36 -20.63
C ASP A 67 8.08 4.83 -19.65
N LEU A 68 8.26 5.12 -18.37
CA LEU A 68 7.31 4.76 -17.33
C LEU A 68 6.06 5.63 -17.41
N GLN A 69 4.91 4.98 -17.56
CA GLN A 69 3.61 5.63 -17.53
C GLN A 69 3.21 5.97 -16.08
N PRO A 70 2.29 6.92 -15.87
CA PRO A 70 1.75 7.19 -14.55
C PRO A 70 1.04 5.98 -13.95
N VAL A 71 1.15 5.78 -12.64
CA VAL A 71 0.41 4.72 -11.93
C VAL A 71 -1.07 5.10 -11.89
N THR A 72 -1.91 4.26 -12.50
CA THR A 72 -3.37 4.35 -12.45
C THR A 72 -3.92 3.15 -11.70
N PHE A 73 -4.76 3.39 -10.69
CA PHE A 73 -5.38 2.31 -9.93
C PHE A 73 -6.75 2.72 -9.39
N THR A 74 -7.59 1.71 -9.20
CA THR A 74 -8.83 1.85 -8.44
C THR A 74 -8.61 1.17 -7.11
N GLN A 75 -8.68 1.92 -6.02
CA GLN A 75 -8.58 1.34 -4.69
C GLN A 75 -9.75 0.37 -4.48
N PRO A 76 -9.49 -0.92 -4.17
CA PRO A 76 -10.56 -1.84 -3.82
C PRO A 76 -11.34 -1.30 -2.62
N PRO A 77 -12.66 -1.52 -2.54
CA PRO A 77 -13.42 -1.13 -1.37
C PRO A 77 -12.82 -1.85 -0.15
N THR A 78 -12.27 -1.06 0.77
CA THR A 78 -11.93 -1.54 2.10
C THR A 78 -13.23 -1.71 2.86
N PHE A 79 -13.47 -2.87 3.46
CA PHE A 79 -14.52 -2.99 4.48
C PHE A 79 -14.15 -2.00 5.59
N GLU A 80 -14.91 -0.92 5.72
CA GLU A 80 -14.72 0.03 6.81
C GLU A 80 -14.86 -0.74 8.13
N GLU A 81 -13.91 -0.56 9.04
CA GLU A 81 -13.94 -1.14 10.40
C GLU A 81 -15.12 -0.62 11.25
N GLU A 82 -16.09 0.11 10.68
CA GLU A 82 -17.27 0.60 11.41
C GLU A 82 -18.24 -0.52 11.83
N ASP A 83 -18.11 -1.73 11.28
CA ASP A 83 -18.90 -2.91 11.68
C ASP A 83 -18.14 -3.88 12.62
N MET A 84 -16.91 -3.55 13.06
CA MET A 84 -16.24 -4.34 14.08
C MET A 84 -16.66 -3.85 15.49
N PRO A 85 -17.27 -4.70 16.32
CA PRO A 85 -17.52 -4.33 17.71
C PRO A 85 -16.17 -4.01 18.38
N PRO A 86 -16.09 -2.93 19.18
CA PRO A 86 -14.86 -2.56 19.85
C PRO A 86 -14.30 -3.75 20.63
N PRO A 87 -12.97 -3.99 20.61
CA PRO A 87 -12.38 -5.07 21.39
C PRO A 87 -12.81 -4.91 22.85
N PRO A 88 -13.18 -5.99 23.56
CA PRO A 88 -13.62 -5.89 24.93
C PRO A 88 -12.51 -5.23 25.75
N SER A 89 -12.80 -4.05 26.28
CA SER A 89 -11.89 -3.31 27.14
C SER A 89 -11.56 -4.16 28.36
N VAL A 90 -10.38 -4.77 28.40
CA VAL A 90 -9.84 -5.33 29.63
C VAL A 90 -9.48 -4.17 30.55
N SER A 91 -10.46 -3.74 31.35
CA SER A 91 -10.22 -2.84 32.48
C SER A 91 -9.23 -3.51 33.42
N LEU A 92 -7.96 -3.09 33.36
CA LEU A 92 -6.99 -3.33 34.42
C LEU A 92 -7.43 -2.55 35.66
N ASN A 93 -8.38 -3.11 36.42
CA ASN A 93 -8.65 -2.67 37.78
C ASN A 93 -7.50 -3.12 38.69
N LYS A 94 -6.41 -2.36 38.69
CA LYS A 94 -5.40 -2.39 39.75
C LYS A 94 -6.06 -1.85 41.03
N GLY A 95 -6.72 -2.75 41.76
CA GLY A 95 -7.31 -2.48 43.06
C GLY A 95 -6.26 -1.98 44.06
N LYS A 96 -6.31 -0.68 44.36
CA LYS A 96 -5.80 -0.15 45.63
C LYS A 96 -6.96 -0.16 46.62
N ARG A 97 -6.99 -1.13 47.55
CA ARG A 97 -7.76 -1.00 48.79
C ARG A 97 -6.77 -0.88 49.95
N LYS A 98 -6.76 0.30 50.59
CA LYS A 98 -6.21 0.50 51.93
C LYS A 98 -7.02 -0.38 52.90
N ALA A 99 -6.33 -1.13 53.75
CA ALA A 99 -6.92 -1.63 54.99
C ALA A 99 -6.91 -0.49 56.01
N THR A 100 -8.03 -0.28 56.70
CA THR A 100 -8.12 0.51 57.93
C THR A 100 -8.81 -0.37 58.96
N ASP A 101 -8.08 -0.53 60.07
CA ASP A 101 -8.42 -0.99 61.43
C ASP A 101 -9.58 -1.98 61.61
#